data_AF-A0A9E3SGV7-F1
#
_entry.id   AF-A0A9E3SGV7-F1
#
_cell.length_a   1.000
_cell.length_b   1.000
_cell.length_c   1.000
_cell.angle_alpha   90.00
_cell.angle_beta   90.00
_cell.angle_gamma   90.00
#
_symmetry.space_group_name_H-M   'P 1'
#
loop_
_entity.id
_entity.type
_entity.pdbx_description
1 polymer ?
#
loop_
_entity_poly.entity_id
_entity_poly.type
_entity_poly.pdbx_seq_one_letter_code
_entity_poly.pdbx_strand_id
1 'polypeptide(L)'
;MKKLSTFLIALLIAQFSFAQTFITEDFSSTTFPPNGWTIEGVPGQWSRSATANAGGDAPEAKFSYINQNTTSRLISPVIDLSGVSSATVNFNHFYDHYANGVSIGVATRSGGGAWQVAWQVTPTGNVGPLVQAVELTGVEAADFQFSIFI
;
A
#
# COMPACT_ATOMS: atom_id res chain seq x y z
N MET A 1 0.34 38.27 -51.66
CA MET A 1 1.29 38.39 -50.53
C MET A 1 0.48 38.33 -49.24
N LYS A 2 0.22 37.15 -48.65
CA LYS A 2 1.08 36.48 -47.66
C LYS A 2 1.75 37.46 -46.70
N LYS A 3 1.07 37.88 -45.62
CA LYS A 3 1.63 38.19 -44.28
C LYS A 3 0.48 38.05 -43.27
N LEU A 4 0.28 36.88 -42.66
CA LEU A 4 0.99 36.41 -41.46
C LEU A 4 0.71 37.28 -40.22
N SER A 5 -0.56 37.44 -39.87
CA SER A 5 -1.03 37.90 -38.55
C SER A 5 -2.43 37.31 -38.38
N THR A 6 -2.66 36.17 -37.74
CA THR A 6 -2.73 36.05 -36.28
C THR A 6 -2.89 34.55 -35.99
N PHE A 7 -1.82 33.78 -36.16
CA PHE A 7 -1.76 32.38 -35.73
C PHE A 7 -1.38 32.38 -34.24
N LEU A 8 -2.31 32.80 -33.39
CA LEU A 8 -2.18 32.65 -31.94
C LEU A 8 -3.51 32.12 -31.40
N ILE A 9 -3.94 30.99 -31.95
CA ILE A 9 -4.82 30.07 -31.22
C ILE A 9 -3.95 29.53 -30.10
N ALA A 10 -4.11 30.13 -28.92
CA ALA A 10 -3.57 29.58 -27.68
C ALA A 10 -4.12 28.17 -27.54
N LEU A 11 -3.31 27.19 -27.93
CA LEU A 11 -3.55 25.78 -27.66
C LEU A 11 -3.42 25.62 -26.14
N LEU A 12 -4.54 25.81 -25.45
CA LEU A 12 -4.67 25.52 -24.03
C LEU A 12 -4.62 23.98 -23.90
N ILE A 13 -3.42 23.42 -23.89
CA ILE A 13 -3.22 22.02 -23.54
C ILE A 13 -3.52 21.93 -22.05
N ALA A 14 -4.75 21.57 -21.71
CA ALA A 14 -5.07 21.09 -20.37
C ALA A 14 -4.26 19.80 -20.18
N GLN A 15 -3.11 19.90 -19.51
CA GLN A 15 -2.36 18.75 -19.09
C GLN A 15 -3.15 18.08 -17.97
N PHE A 16 -3.97 17.10 -18.33
CA PHE A 16 -4.51 16.16 -17.37
C PHE A 16 -3.36 15.23 -16.96
N SER A 17 -2.80 15.44 -15.78
CA SER A 17 -1.98 14.41 -15.15
C SER A 17 -2.92 13.34 -14.58
N PHE A 18 -2.83 12.13 -15.11
CA PHE A 18 -3.41 10.97 -14.45
C PHE A 18 -2.38 10.42 -13.47
N ALA A 19 -2.81 10.12 -12.24
CA ALA A 19 -1.96 9.38 -11.30
C ALA A 19 -1.69 7.99 -11.88
N GLN A 20 -0.42 7.64 -12.07
CA GLN A 20 -0.03 6.32 -12.51
C GLN A 20 -0.29 5.31 -11.39
N THR A 21 -0.95 4.19 -11.71
CA THR A 21 -1.06 3.05 -10.80
C THR A 21 0.14 2.12 -11.04
N PHE A 22 0.94 1.89 -10.00
CA PHE A 22 2.12 1.03 -10.08
C PHE A 22 1.82 -0.43 -9.69
N ILE A 23 0.91 -0.62 -8.75
CA ILE A 23 0.46 -1.94 -8.29
C ILE A 23 -0.98 -1.85 -7.81
N THR A 24 -1.73 -2.92 -8.07
CA THR A 24 -3.05 -3.19 -7.47
C THR A 24 -3.04 -4.63 -7.00
N GLU A 25 -3.59 -4.89 -5.82
CA GLU A 25 -3.72 -6.22 -5.25
C GLU A 25 -5.12 -6.37 -4.65
N ASP A 26 -5.85 -7.39 -5.10
CA ASP A 26 -7.21 -7.73 -4.65
C ASP A 26 -7.25 -9.05 -3.87
N PHE A 27 -6.10 -9.70 -3.70
CA PHE A 27 -5.90 -10.99 -3.02
C PHE A 27 -6.70 -12.16 -3.60
N SER A 28 -7.25 -12.05 -4.81
CA SER A 28 -8.08 -13.07 -5.47
C SER A 28 -7.31 -14.33 -5.90
N SER A 29 -5.98 -14.30 -5.84
CA SER A 29 -5.11 -15.44 -6.18
C SER A 29 -5.42 -16.71 -5.37
N THR A 30 -5.28 -17.86 -6.03
CA THR A 30 -5.43 -19.18 -5.37
C THR A 30 -4.27 -19.48 -4.42
N THR A 31 -3.11 -18.83 -4.58
CA THR A 31 -1.94 -18.93 -3.69
C THR A 31 -1.83 -17.70 -2.79
N PHE A 32 -1.33 -17.89 -1.56
CA PHE A 32 -1.07 -16.80 -0.64
C PHE A 32 0.34 -16.95 -0.01
N PRO A 33 1.16 -15.87 0.06
CA PRO A 33 0.88 -14.55 -0.49
C PRO A 33 0.77 -14.58 -2.03
N PRO A 34 0.15 -13.56 -2.66
CA PRO A 34 0.10 -13.45 -4.11
C PRO A 34 1.50 -13.40 -4.74
N ASN A 35 1.60 -13.63 -6.05
CA ASN A 35 2.90 -13.69 -6.72
C ASN A 35 3.72 -12.40 -6.50
N GLY A 36 4.99 -12.55 -6.14
CA GLY A 36 5.90 -11.44 -5.84
C GLY A 36 5.73 -10.81 -4.44
N TRP A 37 4.60 -11.03 -3.77
CA TRP A 37 4.44 -10.66 -2.37
C TRP A 37 5.18 -11.65 -1.48
N THR A 38 5.67 -11.16 -0.35
CA THR A 38 6.42 -11.97 0.62
C THR A 38 5.99 -11.66 2.04
N ILE A 39 6.36 -12.52 2.99
CA ILE A 39 6.04 -12.31 4.40
C ILE A 39 7.32 -12.39 5.23
N GLU A 40 7.45 -11.48 6.19
CA GLU A 40 8.51 -11.44 7.20
C GLU A 40 7.90 -11.60 8.61
N GLY A 41 8.64 -12.20 9.55
CA GLY A 41 8.18 -12.44 10.92
C GLY A 41 7.46 -13.77 11.08
N VAL A 42 6.13 -13.76 11.25
CA VAL A 42 5.31 -14.95 11.52
C VAL A 42 4.42 -15.32 10.30
N PRO A 43 4.98 -15.95 9.24
CA PRO A 43 4.27 -16.19 7.98
C PRO A 43 3.02 -17.06 8.12
N GLY A 44 2.99 -17.97 9.09
CA GLY A 44 1.82 -18.84 9.33
C GLY A 44 0.56 -18.10 9.80
N GLN A 45 0.66 -16.81 10.18
CA GLN A 45 -0.50 -16.02 10.60
C GLN A 45 -1.15 -15.25 9.46
N TRP A 46 -0.45 -15.02 8.35
CA TRP A 46 -1.01 -14.36 7.18
C TRP A 46 -1.66 -15.37 6.25
N SER A 47 -2.88 -15.05 5.80
CA SER A 47 -3.68 -15.94 4.97
C SER A 47 -4.61 -15.16 4.05
N ARG A 48 -5.07 -15.81 2.98
CA ARG A 48 -6.23 -15.35 2.21
C ARG A 48 -7.51 -15.70 2.96
N SER A 49 -8.38 -14.72 3.19
CA SER A 49 -9.69 -14.91 3.81
C SER A 49 -10.81 -14.67 2.79
N ALA A 50 -11.83 -15.51 2.76
CA ALA A 50 -12.99 -15.38 1.87
C ALA A 50 -14.05 -14.37 2.39
N THR A 51 -13.65 -13.48 3.29
CA THR A 51 -14.49 -12.46 3.92
C THR A 51 -14.24 -11.10 3.26
N ALA A 52 -15.06 -10.12 3.64
CA ALA A 52 -14.95 -8.73 3.22
C ALA A 52 -14.91 -7.80 4.46
N ASN A 53 -14.26 -8.24 5.55
CA ASN A 53 -14.32 -7.53 6.82
C ASN A 53 -13.59 -6.19 6.78
N ALA A 54 -12.61 -6.02 5.90
CA ALA A 54 -11.93 -4.77 5.64
C ALA A 54 -12.82 -3.72 4.93
N GLY A 55 -13.99 -4.10 4.41
CA GLY A 55 -14.93 -3.21 3.73
C GLY A 55 -14.77 -3.12 2.20
N GLY A 56 -13.92 -3.96 1.61
CA GLY A 56 -13.81 -4.14 0.15
C GLY A 56 -14.59 -5.37 -0.34
N ASP A 57 -14.16 -5.95 -1.46
CA ASP A 57 -14.64 -7.25 -1.93
C ASP A 57 -13.83 -8.40 -1.33
N ALA A 58 -14.45 -9.58 -1.24
CA ALA A 58 -13.74 -10.81 -0.89
C ALA A 58 -12.99 -11.38 -2.11
N PRO A 59 -11.82 -12.00 -1.94
CA PRO A 59 -11.12 -12.26 -0.67
C PRO A 59 -10.21 -11.11 -0.20
N GLU A 60 -9.72 -11.20 1.05
CA GLU A 60 -8.82 -10.22 1.66
C GLU A 60 -7.60 -10.88 2.32
N ALA A 61 -6.49 -10.14 2.47
CA ALA A 61 -5.38 -10.57 3.32
C ALA A 61 -5.78 -10.45 4.79
N LYS A 62 -5.54 -11.53 5.56
CA LYS A 62 -5.87 -11.59 6.99
C LYS A 62 -4.67 -12.05 7.80
N PHE A 63 -4.35 -11.28 8.83
CA PHE A 63 -3.49 -11.74 9.92
C PHE A 63 -4.32 -12.36 11.03
N SER A 64 -4.01 -13.58 11.42
CA SER A 64 -4.66 -14.27 12.54
C SER A 64 -3.93 -14.00 13.85
N TYR A 65 -4.69 -13.82 14.93
CA TYR A 65 -4.12 -13.53 16.25
C TYR A 65 -3.10 -14.59 16.69
N ILE A 66 -1.99 -14.12 17.23
CA ILE A 66 -1.00 -14.92 17.95
C ILE A 66 -0.58 -14.18 19.22
N ASN A 67 -0.35 -14.92 20.31
CA ASN A 67 0.17 -14.35 21.55
C ASN A 67 1.71 -14.30 21.53
N GLN A 68 2.27 -13.37 20.76
CA GLN A 68 3.72 -13.20 20.64
C GLN A 68 4.07 -11.71 20.47
N ASN A 69 5.16 -11.28 21.11
CA ASN A 69 5.68 -9.92 20.94
C ASN A 69 6.71 -9.89 19.80
N THR A 70 6.23 -9.75 18.56
CA THR A 70 7.05 -9.66 17.36
C THR A 70 6.31 -8.88 16.28
N THR A 71 7.03 -8.30 15.32
CA THR A 71 6.44 -7.66 14.15
C THR A 71 6.37 -8.64 12.99
N SER A 72 5.24 -8.69 12.30
CA SER A 72 5.09 -9.39 11.03
C SER A 72 4.68 -8.45 9.92
N ARG A 73 5.11 -8.74 8.70
CA ARG A 73 4.94 -7.87 7.54
C ARG A 73 4.44 -8.66 6.35
N LEU A 74 3.38 -8.20 5.70
CA LEU A 74 3.04 -8.56 4.33
C LEU A 74 3.68 -7.52 3.40
N ILE A 75 4.63 -7.96 2.58
CA ILE A 75 5.55 -7.09 1.84
C ILE A 75 5.21 -7.15 0.35
N SER A 76 5.07 -5.97 -0.26
CA SER A 76 4.83 -5.82 -1.70
C SER A 76 5.97 -6.42 -2.53
N PRO A 77 5.72 -6.76 -3.81
CA PRO A 77 6.79 -6.88 -4.80
C PRO A 77 7.66 -5.62 -4.83
N VAL A 78 8.82 -5.76 -5.48
CA VAL A 78 9.68 -4.63 -5.85
C VAL A 78 8.96 -3.77 -6.89
N ILE A 79 8.86 -2.47 -6.64
CA ILE A 79 8.22 -1.49 -7.51
C ILE A 79 9.29 -0.49 -7.95
N ASP A 80 9.44 -0.31 -9.26
CA ASP A 80 10.31 0.74 -9.80
C ASP A 80 9.57 2.08 -9.77
N LEU A 81 9.98 2.94 -8.84
CA LEU A 81 9.50 4.31 -8.67
C LEU A 81 10.58 5.33 -9.05
N SER A 82 11.53 4.96 -9.91
CA SER A 82 12.56 5.88 -10.41
C SER A 82 11.92 7.09 -11.09
N GLY A 83 12.27 8.30 -10.63
CA GLY A 83 11.69 9.55 -11.15
C GLY A 83 10.28 9.88 -10.61
N VAL A 84 9.75 9.11 -9.66
CA VAL A 84 8.47 9.35 -9.00
C VAL A 84 8.73 9.96 -7.62
N SER A 85 8.46 11.26 -7.47
CA SER A 85 8.78 12.00 -6.23
C SER A 85 7.86 11.67 -5.04
N SER A 86 6.63 11.26 -5.33
CA SER A 86 5.63 10.88 -4.33
C SER A 86 4.69 9.82 -4.88
N ALA A 87 4.20 8.95 -3.98
CA ALA A 87 3.19 7.95 -4.28
C ALA A 87 2.22 7.83 -3.11
N THR A 88 1.04 7.27 -3.35
CA THR A 88 0.05 7.02 -2.30
C THR A 88 -0.22 5.52 -2.22
N VAL A 89 -0.20 4.96 -1.01
CA VAL A 89 -0.70 3.60 -0.75
C VAL A 89 -2.13 3.73 -0.23
N ASN A 90 -3.09 3.27 -1.03
CA ASN A 90 -4.51 3.27 -0.67
C ASN A 90 -5.01 1.84 -0.44
N PHE A 91 -5.59 1.57 0.72
CA PHE A 91 -6.05 0.22 1.07
C PHE A 91 -7.25 0.26 2.02
N ASN A 92 -8.10 -0.76 1.92
CA ASN A 92 -9.14 -1.03 2.90
C ASN A 92 -8.56 -1.85 4.04
N HIS A 93 -8.91 -1.52 5.29
CA HIS A 93 -8.51 -2.35 6.42
C HIS A 93 -9.55 -2.40 7.53
N PHE A 94 -9.52 -3.52 8.27
CA PHE A 94 -10.20 -3.70 9.54
C PHE A 94 -9.27 -4.39 10.53
N TYR A 95 -9.19 -3.84 11.74
CA TYR A 95 -8.54 -4.47 12.87
C TYR A 95 -9.58 -4.81 13.93
N ASP A 96 -9.73 -6.10 14.19
CA ASP A 96 -10.57 -6.65 15.24
C ASP A 96 -9.81 -6.65 16.57
N HIS A 97 -10.21 -5.77 17.49
CA HIS A 97 -9.46 -5.54 18.72
C HIS A 97 -9.76 -6.60 19.77
N TYR A 98 -8.69 -7.22 20.25
CA TYR A 98 -8.74 -8.13 21.39
C TYR A 98 -8.08 -7.53 22.64
N ALA A 99 -6.92 -6.90 22.48
CA ALA A 99 -6.15 -6.30 23.57
C ALA A 99 -5.30 -5.13 23.07
N ASN A 100 -4.85 -4.29 24.01
CA ASN A 100 -3.96 -3.18 23.73
C ASN A 100 -2.50 -3.62 23.57
N GLY A 101 -1.68 -2.78 22.93
CA GLY A 101 -0.23 -2.96 22.86
C GLY A 101 0.30 -3.42 21.50
N VAL A 102 -0.58 -3.63 20.51
CA VAL A 102 -0.18 -3.84 19.12
C VAL A 102 -0.14 -2.50 18.38
N SER A 103 0.73 -2.41 17.38
CA SER A 103 0.71 -1.34 16.39
C SER A 103 0.53 -1.94 15.01
N ILE A 104 -0.44 -1.43 14.26
CA ILE A 104 -0.62 -1.77 12.85
C ILE A 104 -0.21 -0.59 12.00
N GLY A 105 0.31 -0.84 10.80
CA GLY A 105 0.76 0.26 9.97
C GLY A 105 1.24 -0.09 8.58
N VAL A 106 1.72 0.95 7.90
CA VAL A 106 2.45 0.88 6.64
C VAL A 106 3.88 1.32 6.88
N ALA A 107 4.84 0.53 6.40
CA ALA A 107 6.25 0.92 6.37
C ALA A 107 6.82 0.76 4.97
N THR A 108 7.80 1.58 4.61
CA THR A 108 8.46 1.57 3.31
C THR A 108 9.94 1.25 3.44
N ARG A 109 10.55 0.78 2.34
CA ARG A 109 12.01 0.67 2.21
C ARG A 109 12.42 0.80 0.75
N SER A 110 13.69 1.11 0.55
CA SER A 110 14.40 1.05 -0.73
C SER A 110 15.84 0.60 -0.45
N GLY A 111 16.57 0.15 -1.49
CA GLY A 111 17.95 -0.31 -1.38
C GLY A 111 18.14 -1.59 -0.54
N GLY A 112 17.07 -2.37 -0.31
CA GLY A 112 17.08 -3.45 0.68
C GLY A 112 17.34 -3.00 2.13
N GLY A 113 17.17 -1.71 2.42
CA GLY A 113 17.46 -1.09 3.71
C GLY A 113 16.44 -1.37 4.80
N ALA A 114 16.59 -0.68 5.93
CA ALA A 114 15.68 -0.79 7.08
C ALA A 114 14.30 -0.19 6.79
N TRP A 115 13.25 -0.85 7.30
CA TRP A 115 11.87 -0.37 7.23
C TRP A 115 11.69 0.98 7.93
N GLN A 116 11.10 1.94 7.23
CA GLN A 116 10.70 3.25 7.76
C GLN A 116 9.18 3.30 7.89
N VAL A 117 8.66 3.63 9.08
CA VAL A 117 7.20 3.72 9.28
C VAL A 117 6.66 4.96 8.57
N ALA A 118 5.73 4.74 7.64
CA ALA A 118 5.03 5.80 6.92
C ALA A 118 3.70 6.16 7.60
N TRP A 119 3.03 5.18 8.17
CA TRP A 119 1.79 5.35 8.92
C TRP A 119 1.66 4.25 9.96
N GLN A 120 1.13 4.56 11.13
CA GLN A 120 0.77 3.56 12.13
C GLN A 120 -0.32 4.05 13.06
N VAL A 121 -1.05 3.11 13.64
CA VAL A 121 -1.95 3.34 14.77
C VAL A 121 -1.72 2.28 15.83
N THR A 122 -2.02 2.64 17.08
CA THR A 122 -2.04 1.72 18.22
C THR A 122 -3.48 1.55 18.67
N PRO A 123 -4.19 0.51 18.19
CA PRO A 123 -5.62 0.35 18.46
C PRO A 123 -5.92 0.23 19.96
N THR A 124 -6.93 0.96 20.42
CA THR A 124 -7.56 0.81 21.75
C THR A 124 -8.99 0.26 21.68
N GLY A 125 -9.40 -0.14 20.47
CA GLY A 125 -10.70 -0.69 20.09
C GLY A 125 -10.64 -1.06 18.61
N ASN A 126 -11.74 -1.54 18.04
CA ASN A 126 -11.79 -1.89 16.62
C ASN A 126 -11.43 -0.67 15.75
N VAL A 127 -10.69 -0.90 14.67
CA VAL A 127 -10.33 0.15 13.70
C VAL A 127 -10.83 -0.27 12.33
N GLY A 128 -11.70 0.54 11.73
CA GLY A 128 -12.35 0.23 10.46
C GLY A 128 -13.66 -0.58 10.60
N PRO A 129 -14.20 -1.13 9.49
CA PRO A 129 -13.64 -1.06 8.14
C PRO A 129 -13.53 0.39 7.66
N LEU A 130 -12.38 0.75 7.10
CA LEU A 130 -12.15 2.07 6.52
C LEU A 130 -11.11 2.03 5.40
N VAL A 131 -11.18 3.03 4.52
CA VAL A 131 -10.17 3.30 3.50
C VAL A 131 -9.06 4.14 4.13
N GLN A 132 -7.82 3.63 4.09
CA GLN A 132 -6.64 4.36 4.51
C GLN A 132 -5.82 4.76 3.28
N ALA A 133 -5.59 6.07 3.13
CA ALA A 133 -4.63 6.62 2.17
C ALA A 133 -3.38 7.05 2.93
N VAL A 134 -2.21 6.56 2.51
CA VAL A 134 -0.91 6.91 3.08
C VAL A 134 -0.09 7.60 2.00
N GLU A 135 0.11 8.91 2.17
CA GLU A 135 0.97 9.70 1.28
C GLU A 135 2.44 9.43 1.60
N LEU A 136 3.22 9.11 0.55
CA LEU A 136 4.62 8.77 0.64
C LEU A 136 5.46 9.77 -0.15
N THR A 137 6.58 10.17 0.44
CA THR A 137 7.58 11.05 -0.19
C THR A 137 8.95 10.36 -0.17
N GLY A 138 9.85 10.78 -1.06
CA GLY A 138 11.20 10.20 -1.14
C GLY A 138 11.18 8.74 -1.60
N VAL A 139 10.22 8.39 -2.46
CA VAL A 139 10.03 7.01 -2.96
C VAL A 139 10.87 6.70 -4.21
N GLU A 140 11.66 7.67 -4.69
CA GLU A 140 12.46 7.63 -5.91
C GLU A 140 13.55 6.54 -5.87
N ALA A 141 13.16 5.30 -6.14
CA ALA A 141 14.05 4.16 -6.15
C ALA A 141 13.56 3.08 -7.12
N ALA A 142 14.50 2.38 -7.75
CA ALA A 142 14.19 1.25 -8.64
C ALA A 142 13.72 0.00 -7.88
N ASP A 143 13.94 -0.04 -6.57
CA ASP A 143 13.67 -1.20 -5.73
C ASP A 143 12.76 -0.90 -4.52
N PHE A 144 11.85 0.06 -4.69
CA PHE A 144 10.92 0.46 -3.64
C PHE A 144 10.00 -0.70 -3.23
N GLN A 145 9.74 -0.82 -1.93
CA GLN A 145 8.73 -1.71 -1.38
C GLN A 145 7.97 -1.03 -0.25
N PHE A 146 6.72 -1.42 -0.06
CA PHE A 146 5.97 -1.14 1.16
C PHE A 146 5.57 -2.45 1.85
N SER A 147 5.22 -2.35 3.13
CA SER A 147 4.66 -3.46 3.90
C SER A 147 3.47 -3.00 4.72
N ILE A 148 2.46 -3.86 4.83
CA ILE A 148 1.47 -3.80 5.89
C ILE A 148 2.04 -4.59 7.06
N PHE A 149 2.13 -3.97 8.24
CA PHE A 149 2.70 -4.60 9.42
C PHE A 149 1.74 -4.61 10.60
N ILE A 150 1.98 -5.57 11.49
CA ILE A 150 1.34 -5.77 12.79
C ILE A 150 2.36 -6.30 13.79
#